data_AF-A0A6A3AZJ9-F1
#
_entry.id   AF-A0A6A3AZJ9-F1
#
_cell.length_a   1.000
_cell.length_b   1.000
_cell.length_c   1.000
_cell.angle_alpha   90.00
_cell.angle_beta   90.00
_cell.angle_gamma   90.00
#
_symmetry.space_group_name_H-M   'P 1'
#
loop_
_entity.id
_entity.type
_entity.pdbx_description
1 polymer ?
#
loop_
_entity_poly.entity_id
_entity_poly.type
_entity_poly.pdbx_seq_one_letter_code
_entity_poly.pdbx_strand_id
1 'polypeptide(L)'
;MDKVLPQLHSGVFLNQKRKKYWVDKNNKNCLMLFARDLSITWAEDNRFWHWSHQTESASDVVTEVAELVQVCWLELVGKFHVSKLSPGTMYQVVFIVMLRDEAYGWEVPVNFRLLSS
;
A
#
# COMPACT_ATOMS: atom_id res chain seq x y z
N MET A 1 -28.79 5.85 -9.73
CA MET A 1 -27.32 5.96 -9.50
C MET A 1 -26.98 5.68 -8.03
N ASP A 2 -27.93 5.15 -7.26
CA ASP A 2 -27.96 5.32 -5.80
C ASP A 2 -27.25 4.18 -5.04
N LYS A 3 -26.87 3.11 -5.74
CA LYS A 3 -26.09 2.00 -5.18
C LYS A 3 -24.57 2.19 -5.24
N VAL A 4 -24.08 3.16 -6.01
CA VAL A 4 -22.63 3.36 -6.23
C VAL A 4 -21.99 4.11 -5.06
N LEU A 5 -22.70 5.05 -4.45
CA LEU A 5 -22.17 5.92 -3.40
C LEU A 5 -21.80 5.16 -2.10
N PRO A 6 -22.64 4.23 -1.58
CA PRO A 6 -22.28 3.47 -0.37
C PRO A 6 -21.07 2.55 -0.58
N GLN A 7 -20.93 1.96 -1.78
CA GLN A 7 -19.82 1.09 -2.14
C GLN A 7 -18.48 1.84 -2.22
N LEU A 8 -18.52 3.12 -2.61
CA LEU A 8 -17.34 3.97 -2.64
C LEU A 8 -16.81 4.31 -1.24
N HIS A 9 -17.69 4.44 -0.25
CA HIS A 9 -17.27 4.65 1.13
C HIS A 9 -16.71 3.39 1.80
N SER A 10 -17.23 2.20 1.48
CA SER A 10 -16.63 0.92 1.94
C SER A 10 -15.28 0.61 1.26
N GLY A 11 -15.09 1.18 0.08
CA GLY A 11 -13.89 1.02 -0.73
C GLY A 11 -14.02 -0.07 -1.80
N VAL A 12 -13.32 0.17 -2.90
CA VAL A 12 -13.32 -0.65 -4.11
C VAL A 12 -11.89 -1.09 -4.42
N PHE A 13 -11.74 -2.37 -4.72
CA PHE A 13 -10.47 -2.96 -5.13
C PHE A 13 -10.28 -2.83 -6.63
N LEU A 14 -9.10 -2.38 -7.05
CA LEU A 14 -8.74 -2.13 -8.43
C LEU A 14 -7.47 -2.91 -8.79
N ASN A 15 -7.20 -3.03 -10.09
CA ASN A 15 -5.99 -3.68 -10.62
C ASN A 15 -5.73 -5.06 -10.00
N GLN A 16 -6.69 -5.99 -10.10
CA GLN A 16 -6.57 -7.34 -9.50
C GLN A 16 -6.27 -7.31 -8.00
N LYS A 17 -6.95 -6.43 -7.24
CA LYS A 17 -6.77 -6.21 -5.79
C LYS A 17 -5.38 -5.68 -5.40
N ARG A 18 -4.66 -5.05 -6.33
CA ARG A 18 -3.37 -4.40 -6.08
C ARG A 18 -3.48 -2.93 -5.67
N LYS A 19 -4.67 -2.34 -5.79
CA LYS A 19 -5.00 -1.03 -5.23
C LYS A 19 -6.36 -1.06 -4.55
N LYS A 20 -6.55 -0.22 -3.53
CA LYS A 20 -7.86 0.08 -2.93
C LYS A 20 -8.14 1.57 -3.05
N TYR A 21 -9.36 1.91 -3.41
CA TYR A 21 -9.84 3.28 -3.52
C TYR A 21 -11.10 3.43 -2.70
N TRP A 22 -11.21 4.50 -1.93
CA TRP A 22 -12.43 4.82 -1.20
C TRP A 22 -12.60 6.31 -1.07
N VAL A 23 -13.80 6.72 -0.66
CA VAL A 23 -14.11 8.13 -0.37
C VAL A 23 -14.32 8.27 1.13
N ASP A 24 -13.62 9.21 1.76
CA ASP A 24 -13.78 9.46 3.18
C ASP A 24 -15.13 10.15 3.50
N LYS A 25 -15.40 10.37 4.78
CA LYS A 25 -16.62 11.06 5.25
C LYS A 25 -16.75 12.52 4.75
N ASN A 26 -15.65 13.13 4.30
CA ASN A 26 -15.59 14.49 3.78
C ASN A 26 -15.62 14.53 2.24
N ASN A 27 -15.98 13.42 1.60
CA ASN A 27 -15.97 13.26 0.15
C ASN A 27 -14.59 13.46 -0.51
N LYS A 28 -13.52 13.12 0.21
CA LYS A 28 -12.15 13.15 -0.29
C LYS A 28 -11.71 11.77 -0.73
N ASN A 29 -10.99 11.74 -1.84
CA ASN A 29 -10.48 10.51 -2.43
C ASN A 29 -9.35 9.96 -1.56
N CYS A 30 -9.43 8.69 -1.21
CA CYS A 30 -8.39 7.96 -0.49
C CYS A 30 -7.92 6.77 -1.33
N LEU A 31 -6.63 6.48 -1.26
CA LEU A 31 -5.97 5.47 -2.08
C LEU A 31 -4.99 4.66 -1.25
N MET A 32 -4.88 3.38 -1.58
CA MET A 32 -3.88 2.46 -1.04
C MET A 32 -3.29 1.63 -2.18
N LEU A 33 -1.98 1.42 -2.14
CA LEU A 33 -1.26 0.48 -3.00
C LEU A 33 -0.85 -0.72 -2.15
N PHE A 34 -1.09 -1.91 -2.68
CA PHE A 34 -0.57 -3.14 -2.10
C PHE A 34 0.82 -3.45 -2.69
N ALA A 35 1.55 -4.38 -2.06
CA ALA A 35 2.94 -4.66 -2.39
C ALA A 35 3.19 -4.93 -3.90
N ARG A 36 2.28 -5.61 -4.57
CA ARG A 36 2.35 -5.91 -6.02
C ARG A 36 2.21 -4.70 -6.95
N ASP A 37 1.84 -3.53 -6.43
CA ASP A 37 1.80 -2.28 -7.19
C ASP A 37 2.97 -1.34 -6.83
N LEU A 38 3.84 -1.78 -5.92
CA LEU A 38 5.09 -1.10 -5.61
C LEU A 38 6.21 -1.67 -6.49
N SER A 39 7.17 -0.82 -6.83
CA SER A 39 8.47 -1.28 -7.31
C SER A 39 9.33 -1.62 -6.10
N ILE A 40 9.61 -2.90 -5.91
CA ILE A 40 10.39 -3.42 -4.79
C ILE A 40 11.72 -3.94 -5.34
N THR A 41 12.83 -3.47 -4.79
CA THR A 41 14.15 -3.94 -5.23
C THR A 41 14.32 -5.43 -4.92
N TRP A 42 14.67 -6.21 -5.95
CA TRP A 42 14.81 -7.67 -5.93
C TRP A 42 13.52 -8.45 -5.59
N ALA A 43 12.34 -7.87 -5.78
CA ALA A 43 11.06 -8.50 -5.38
C ALA A 43 10.83 -9.93 -5.89
N GLU A 44 11.36 -10.26 -7.08
CA GLU A 44 11.18 -11.57 -7.70
C GLU A 44 12.32 -12.56 -7.38
N ASP A 45 13.29 -12.14 -6.56
CA ASP A 45 14.38 -12.99 -6.10
C ASP A 45 14.03 -13.60 -4.73
N ASN A 46 13.71 -14.90 -4.76
CA ASN A 46 13.31 -15.66 -3.58
C ASN A 46 14.38 -15.76 -2.48
N ARG A 47 15.63 -15.35 -2.76
CA ARG A 47 16.68 -15.24 -1.73
C ARG A 47 16.43 -14.08 -0.77
N PHE A 48 15.72 -13.04 -1.23
CA PHE A 48 15.48 -11.81 -0.48
C PHE A 48 14.02 -11.63 -0.10
N TRP A 49 13.09 -12.10 -0.93
CA TRP A 49 11.66 -11.88 -0.76
C TRP A 49 10.85 -13.15 -0.96
N HIS A 50 9.80 -13.34 -0.17
CA HIS A 50 8.78 -14.32 -0.43
C HIS A 50 7.44 -13.62 -0.66
N TRP A 51 6.67 -14.15 -1.60
CA TRP A 51 5.30 -13.69 -1.81
C TRP A 51 4.33 -14.62 -1.12
N SER A 52 3.51 -14.06 -0.23
CA SER A 52 2.48 -14.78 0.48
C SER A 52 1.14 -14.06 0.34
N HIS A 53 0.08 -14.68 0.84
CA HIS A 53 -1.25 -14.11 0.84
C HIS A 53 -1.64 -13.76 2.27
N GLN A 54 -2.15 -12.55 2.47
CA GLN A 54 -2.74 -12.14 3.75
C GLN A 54 -4.09 -11.47 3.53
N THR A 55 -4.99 -11.70 4.49
CA THR A 55 -6.27 -11.01 4.55
C THR A 55 -6.05 -9.60 5.09
N GLU A 56 -6.51 -8.59 4.35
CA GLU A 56 -6.46 -7.22 4.84
C GLU A 56 -7.31 -7.10 6.12
N SER A 57 -6.78 -6.60 7.23
CA SER A 57 -7.56 -6.58 8.48
C SER A 57 -8.86 -5.77 8.41
N ALA A 58 -8.97 -4.83 7.47
CA ALA A 58 -10.16 -3.99 7.27
C ALA A 58 -11.12 -4.49 6.17
N SER A 59 -10.81 -5.59 5.47
CA SER A 59 -11.75 -6.24 4.57
C SER A 59 -11.42 -7.72 4.41
N ASP A 60 -12.41 -8.59 4.24
CA ASP A 60 -12.18 -10.04 4.00
C ASP A 60 -11.52 -10.34 2.63
N VAL A 61 -10.80 -9.38 2.07
CA VAL A 61 -10.05 -9.49 0.82
C VAL A 61 -8.64 -9.96 1.10
N VAL A 62 -8.34 -11.11 0.50
CA VAL A 62 -6.98 -11.66 0.43
C VAL A 62 -6.18 -10.91 -0.64
N THR A 63 -5.01 -10.42 -0.26
CA THR A 63 -4.05 -9.72 -1.12
C THR A 63 -2.66 -10.35 -1.01
N GLU A 64 -1.85 -10.21 -2.06
CA GLU A 64 -0.45 -10.64 -2.00
C GLU A 64 0.39 -9.62 -1.23
N VAL A 65 1.19 -10.12 -0.30
CA VAL A 65 2.15 -9.34 0.49
C VAL A 65 3.57 -9.82 0.21
N ALA A 66 4.51 -8.88 0.25
CA ALA A 66 5.94 -9.16 0.11
C ALA A 66 6.55 -9.34 1.50
N GLU A 67 7.05 -10.53 1.79
CA GLU A 67 7.72 -10.87 3.04
C GLU A 67 9.22 -10.78 2.86
N LEU A 68 9.85 -9.87 3.58
CA LEU A 68 11.30 -9.67 3.53
C LEU A 68 12.00 -10.77 4.32
N VAL A 69 13.01 -11.40 3.72
CA VAL A 69 13.88 -12.39 4.38
C VAL A 69 14.97 -11.65 5.17
N GLN A 70 15.92 -11.06 4.45
CA GLN A 70 17.02 -10.30 5.04
C GLN A 70 17.76 -9.51 3.95
N VAL A 71 17.98 -8.21 4.17
CA VAL A 71 18.76 -7.33 3.29
C VAL A 71 19.51 -6.29 4.13
N CYS A 72 20.58 -5.71 3.58
CA CYS A 72 21.31 -4.62 4.23
C CYS A 72 20.74 -3.22 3.90
N TRP A 73 19.88 -3.10 2.89
CA TRP A 73 19.12 -1.89 2.57
C TRP A 73 17.83 -2.27 1.84
N LEU A 74 16.81 -1.41 1.97
CA LEU A 74 15.49 -1.61 1.40
C LEU A 74 15.08 -0.37 0.58
N GLU A 75 14.62 -0.57 -0.65
CA GLU A 75 14.02 0.46 -1.48
C GLU A 75 12.66 0.00 -2.01
N LEU A 76 11.65 0.83 -1.77
CA LEU A 76 10.26 0.63 -2.15
C LEU A 76 9.77 1.91 -2.82
N VAL A 77 9.30 1.82 -4.06
CA VAL A 77 8.79 2.98 -4.81
C VAL A 77 7.33 2.76 -5.17
N GLY A 78 6.46 3.59 -4.59
CA GLY A 78 5.05 3.70 -4.96
C GLY A 78 4.82 4.89 -5.90
N LYS A 79 3.89 4.75 -6.86
CA LYS A 79 3.51 5.84 -7.77
C LYS A 79 2.01 6.08 -7.73
N PHE A 80 1.63 7.34 -7.63
CA PHE A 80 0.23 7.77 -7.71
C PHE A 80 0.08 8.86 -8.76
N HIS A 81 -0.98 8.76 -9.55
CA HIS A 81 -1.37 9.86 -10.42
C HIS A 81 -2.06 10.93 -9.58
N VAL A 82 -1.47 12.13 -9.52
CA VAL A 82 -2.01 13.29 -8.78
C VAL A 82 -3.42 13.65 -9.24
N SER A 83 -3.78 13.36 -10.50
CA SER A 83 -5.14 13.54 -11.03
C SER A 83 -6.22 12.73 -10.31
N LYS A 84 -5.83 11.71 -9.52
CA LYS A 84 -6.76 10.93 -8.68
C LYS A 84 -6.97 11.53 -7.29
N LEU A 85 -6.17 12.52 -6.91
CA LEU A 85 -6.30 13.22 -5.64
C LEU A 85 -7.37 14.31 -5.72
N SER A 86 -8.03 14.57 -4.60
CA SER A 86 -8.99 15.65 -4.50
C SER A 86 -8.25 17.01 -4.46
N PRO A 87 -8.64 17.99 -5.29
CA PRO A 87 -8.01 19.31 -5.30
C PRO A 87 -8.06 20.00 -3.93
N GLY A 88 -7.03 20.82 -3.63
CA GLY A 88 -6.95 21.63 -2.40
C GLY A 88 -7.00 20.80 -1.11
N THR A 89 -6.63 19.53 -1.16
CA THR A 89 -6.73 18.61 -0.02
C THR A 89 -5.33 18.28 0.50
N MET A 90 -5.13 18.42 1.80
CA MET A 90 -3.90 17.96 2.46
C MET A 90 -3.96 16.45 2.60
N TYR A 91 -2.99 15.75 2.03
CA TYR A 91 -2.89 14.30 2.10
C TYR A 91 -1.86 13.88 3.14
N GLN A 92 -2.22 12.88 3.94
CA GLN A 92 -1.27 12.14 4.76
C GLN A 92 -0.84 10.87 4.00
N VAL A 93 0.47 10.64 3.95
CA VAL A 93 1.03 9.39 3.42
C VAL A 93 1.37 8.49 4.60
N VAL A 94 0.89 7.25 4.56
CA VAL A 94 1.11 6.25 5.62
C VAL A 94 1.66 4.98 4.98
N PHE A 95 2.68 4.42 5.62
CA PHE A 95 3.21 3.10 5.30
C PHE A 95 2.71 2.12 6.34
N ILE A 96 2.06 1.05 5.89
CA ILE A 96 1.62 -0.03 6.75
C ILE A 96 2.59 -1.19 6.55
N VAL A 97 3.32 -1.52 7.61
CA VAL A 97 4.27 -2.63 7.65
C VAL A 97 3.93 -3.53 8.82
N MET A 98 4.11 -4.84 8.62
CA MET A 98 3.97 -5.83 9.66
C MET A 98 5.36 -6.37 10.00
N LEU A 99 5.71 -6.35 11.27
CA LEU A 99 6.92 -6.97 11.79
C LEU A 99 6.54 -8.30 12.43
N ARG A 100 7.28 -9.36 12.12
CA ARG A 100 7.19 -10.63 12.85
C ARG A 100 7.99 -10.55 14.14
N ASP A 101 7.72 -11.46 15.07
CA ASP A 101 8.38 -11.49 16.38
C ASP A 101 9.91 -11.62 16.26
N GLU A 102 10.40 -12.27 15.20
CA GLU A 102 11.82 -12.46 14.93
C GLU A 102 12.45 -11.31 14.13
N ALA A 103 11.69 -10.28 13.75
CA ALA A 103 12.20 -9.17 12.94
C ALA A 103 13.14 -8.28 13.76
N TYR A 104 14.26 -7.87 13.14
CA TYR A 104 15.28 -7.01 13.73
C TYR A 104 15.83 -6.03 12.68
N GLY A 105 16.62 -5.04 13.10
CA GLY A 105 17.22 -4.04 12.19
C GLY A 105 16.36 -2.79 11.95
N TRP A 106 15.16 -2.73 12.54
CA TRP A 106 14.23 -1.60 12.45
C TRP A 106 14.45 -0.53 13.53
N GLU A 107 15.40 -0.76 14.43
CA GLU A 107 15.91 0.22 15.38
C GLU A 107 16.66 1.38 14.71
N VAL A 108 17.12 1.19 13.47
CA VAL A 108 17.73 2.24 12.65
C VAL A 108 16.62 3.00 11.90
N PRO A 109 16.65 4.35 11.86
CA PRO A 109 15.62 5.12 11.17
C PRO A 109 15.46 4.74 9.69
N VAL A 110 14.22 4.43 9.30
CA VAL A 110 13.85 4.21 7.90
C VAL A 110 13.58 5.56 7.23
N ASN A 111 14.22 5.79 6.09
CA ASN A 111 14.07 7.02 5.34
C ASN A 111 12.94 6.90 4.31
N PHE A 112 11.89 7.68 4.48
CA PHE A 112 10.83 7.80 3.49
C PHE A 112 11.01 9.10 2.69
N ARG A 113 10.97 9.00 1.37
CA ARG A 113 11.02 10.16 0.46
C ARG A 113 9.78 10.18 -0.40
N LEU A 114 9.01 11.26 -0.32
CA LEU A 114 7.94 11.56 -1.26
C LEU A 114 8.51 12.44 -2.38
N LEU A 115 8.51 11.93 -3.60
CA LEU A 115 8.91 12.69 -4.78
C LEU A 115 7.66 13.03 -5.60
N SER A 116 7.47 14.31 -5.87
CA SER A 116 6.43 14.81 -6.79
C SER A 116 7.12 15.37 -8.04
N SER A 117 6.72 14.88 -9.21
CA SER A 117 7.13 15.39 -10.53
C SER A 117 5.99 16.15 -11.19
#